data_AF-A0A1F3X919-F1
#
_entry.id   AF-A0A1F3X919-F1
#
_cell.length_a   1.000
_cell.length_b   1.000
_cell.length_c   1.000
_cell.angle_alpha   90.00
_cell.angle_beta   90.00
_cell.angle_gamma   90.00
#
_symmetry.space_group_name_H-M   'P 1'
#
loop_
_entity.id
_entity.type
_entity.pdbx_description
1 polymer ?
#
loop_
_entity_poly.entity_id
_entity_poly.type
_entity_poly.pdbx_seq_one_letter_code
_entity_poly.pdbx_strand_id
1 'polypeptide(L)'
;MQNISKLELYRIFIEFIRVENQRERRQVNRRMLSVFFWCFLLPAILSVALLVLIKFGALRPSARVHLDWLVLIFPILYSVYFLSSEVLKEVPKAFRTGGLTLTLGQALKDGEWRERVIDGMKKSVTATPEEWKWILSSFRIDLKTMQYRTRYLTALAGAVFFLIMQGIDSLTGEPPKVSWERNSVFGWVESTNTDLSQFVGLALFLLLLYLSGMQTYHSLKRYLNCAELLVFKETYDSSNGE
;
A
#
# COMPACT_ATOMS: atom_id res chain seq x y z
N MET A 1 5.54 42.07 9.73
CA MET A 1 5.40 40.72 9.14
C MET A 1 6.60 40.50 8.23
N GLN A 2 7.42 39.48 8.49
CA GLN A 2 8.49 39.10 7.55
C GLN A 2 7.85 38.66 6.24
N ASN A 3 8.33 39.17 5.11
CA ASN A 3 7.88 38.74 3.78
C ASN A 3 8.36 37.30 3.55
N ILE A 4 7.54 36.33 3.96
CA ILE A 4 7.77 34.92 3.65
C ILE A 4 7.58 34.75 2.14
N SER A 5 8.56 34.16 1.46
CA SER A 5 8.44 33.93 0.02
C SER A 5 7.37 32.88 -0.28
N LYS A 6 6.73 32.96 -1.46
CA LYS A 6 5.76 31.95 -1.91
C LYS A 6 6.33 30.53 -1.87
N LEU A 7 7.61 30.37 -2.23
CA LEU A 7 8.31 29.09 -2.19
C LEU A 7 8.40 28.54 -0.76
N GLU A 8 8.67 29.40 0.22
CA GLU A 8 8.78 28.99 1.62
C GLU A 8 7.42 28.58 2.18
N LEU A 9 6.33 29.30 1.84
CA LEU A 9 4.96 28.89 2.18
C LEU A 9 4.62 27.51 1.61
N TYR A 10 5.03 27.24 0.36
CA TYR A 10 4.83 25.92 -0.24
C TYR A 10 5.65 24.82 0.42
N ARG A 11 6.88 25.12 0.83
CA ARG A 11 7.70 24.18 1.62
C ARG A 11 7.04 23.86 2.95
N ILE A 12 6.52 24.85 3.67
CA ILE A 12 5.79 24.65 4.93
C ILE A 12 4.55 23.79 4.70
N PHE A 13 3.80 24.04 3.62
CA PHE A 13 2.65 23.22 3.24
C PHE A 13 3.02 21.76 2.96
N ILE A 14 4.09 21.51 2.19
CA ILE A 14 4.59 20.16 1.94
C ILE A 14 5.01 19.47 3.24
N GLU A 15 5.73 20.18 4.11
CA GLU A 15 6.20 19.59 5.38
C GLU A 15 5.03 19.25 6.31
N PHE A 16 3.99 20.08 6.35
CA PHE A 16 2.75 19.77 7.05
C PHE A 16 2.13 18.45 6.53
N ILE A 17 1.94 18.33 5.22
CA ILE A 17 1.38 17.11 4.60
C ILE A 17 2.26 15.90 4.91
N ARG A 18 3.59 16.07 4.86
CA ARG A 18 4.54 15.00 5.17
C ARG A 18 4.38 14.50 6.60
N VAL A 19 4.30 15.40 7.59
CA VAL A 19 4.16 15.04 9.00
C VAL A 19 2.84 14.31 9.25
N GLU A 20 1.72 14.83 8.74
CA GLU A 20 0.41 14.20 8.91
C GLU A 20 0.31 12.85 8.20
N ASN A 21 0.79 12.75 6.96
CA ASN A 21 0.85 11.47 6.23
C ASN A 21 1.76 10.46 6.95
N GLN A 22 2.90 10.89 7.52
CA GLN A 22 3.75 10.01 8.31
C GLN A 22 3.04 9.52 9.58
N ARG A 23 2.24 10.37 10.22
CA ARG A 23 1.44 10.00 11.40
C ARG A 23 0.41 8.91 11.07
N GLU A 24 -0.29 9.04 9.94
CA GLU A 24 -1.21 8.02 9.43
C GLU A 24 -0.46 6.71 9.10
N ARG A 25 0.64 6.82 8.35
CA ARG A 25 1.47 5.67 7.99
C ARG A 25 2.01 4.94 9.21
N ARG A 26 2.34 5.62 10.31
CA ARG A 26 2.79 4.94 11.55
C ARG A 26 1.71 4.02 12.13
N GLN A 27 0.44 4.38 12.05
CA GLN A 27 -0.65 3.52 12.53
C GLN A 27 -0.78 2.27 11.66
N VAL A 28 -0.73 2.45 10.33
CA VAL A 28 -0.78 1.33 9.37
C VAL A 28 0.46 0.44 9.48
N ASN A 29 1.66 1.04 9.57
CA ASN A 29 2.92 0.33 9.71
C ASN A 29 2.98 -0.50 10.98
N ARG A 30 2.39 -0.04 12.09
CA ARG A 30 2.28 -0.87 13.31
C ARG A 30 1.48 -2.14 13.07
N ARG A 31 0.38 -2.05 12.32
CA ARG A 31 -0.44 -3.21 11.95
C ARG A 31 0.33 -4.13 11.00
N MET A 32 0.96 -3.55 9.96
CA MET A 32 1.80 -4.32 9.03
C MET A 32 2.98 -5.00 9.71
N LEU A 33 3.61 -4.34 10.69
CA LEU A 33 4.71 -4.92 11.47
C LEU A 33 4.22 -6.09 12.33
N SER A 34 3.04 -5.99 12.93
CA SER A 34 2.41 -7.12 13.62
C SER A 34 2.16 -8.29 12.67
N VAL A 35 1.56 -8.04 11.50
CA VAL A 35 1.35 -9.07 10.46
C VAL A 35 2.69 -9.69 10.04
N PHE A 36 3.70 -8.86 9.77
CA PHE A 36 5.03 -9.31 9.39
C PHE A 36 5.66 -10.20 10.45
N PHE A 37 5.58 -9.78 11.71
CA PHE A 37 6.13 -10.51 12.83
C PHE A 37 5.50 -11.90 12.97
N TRP A 38 4.17 -11.97 12.96
CA TRP A 38 3.42 -13.21 13.19
C TRP A 38 3.41 -14.15 11.98
N CYS A 39 3.32 -13.62 10.77
CA CYS A 39 3.18 -14.44 9.57
C CYS A 39 4.50 -14.80 8.91
N PHE A 40 5.58 -14.05 9.16
CA PHE A 40 6.87 -14.26 8.47
C PHE A 40 8.03 -14.44 9.45
N LEU A 41 8.25 -13.48 10.36
CA LEU A 41 9.45 -13.51 11.20
C LEU A 41 9.43 -14.68 12.19
N LEU A 42 8.31 -14.86 12.90
CA LEU A 42 8.18 -15.90 13.92
C LEU A 42 8.21 -17.32 13.31
N PRO A 43 7.49 -17.61 12.20
CA PRO A 43 7.68 -18.83 11.42
C PRO A 43 9.12 -19.07 10.99
N ALA A 44 9.81 -18.06 10.46
CA ALA A 44 11.19 -18.21 10.00
C ALA A 44 12.15 -18.55 11.16
N ILE A 45 12.03 -17.86 12.30
CA ILE A 45 12.85 -18.14 13.50
C ILE A 45 12.59 -19.57 13.99
N LEU A 46 11.33 -20.00 14.05
CA LEU A 46 10.96 -21.36 14.44
C LEU A 46 11.54 -22.42 13.50
N SER A 47 11.44 -22.20 12.18
CA SER A 47 12.02 -23.11 11.19
C SER A 47 13.54 -23.23 11.33
N VAL A 48 14.24 -22.11 11.54
CA VAL A 48 15.70 -22.13 11.77
C VAL A 48 16.03 -22.86 13.07
N ALA A 49 15.31 -22.57 14.17
CA ALA A 49 15.53 -23.23 15.45
C ALA A 49 15.31 -24.76 15.37
N LEU A 50 14.28 -25.19 14.63
CA LEU A 50 14.00 -26.60 14.37
C LEU A 50 15.12 -27.28 13.60
N LEU A 51 15.63 -26.65 12.54
CA LEU A 51 16.77 -27.18 11.78
C LEU A 51 18.01 -27.33 12.66
N VAL A 52 18.27 -26.37 13.54
CA VAL A 52 19.38 -26.43 14.50
C VAL A 52 19.21 -27.59 15.49
N LEU A 53 18.01 -27.76 16.07
CA LEU A 53 17.74 -28.85 17.02
C LEU A 53 17.86 -30.24 16.38
N ILE A 54 17.45 -30.39 15.12
CA ILE A 54 17.64 -31.64 14.35
C ILE A 54 19.13 -31.88 14.12
N LYS A 55 19.89 -30.84 13.76
CA LYS A 55 21.34 -30.96 13.52
C LYS A 55 22.11 -31.37 14.78
N PHE A 56 21.68 -30.93 15.95
CA PHE A 56 22.28 -31.32 17.24
C PHE A 56 21.75 -32.65 17.79
N GLY A 57 20.91 -33.38 17.05
CA GLY A 57 20.41 -34.70 17.45
C GLY A 57 19.36 -34.67 18.56
N ALA A 58 18.87 -33.50 18.95
CA ALA A 58 17.83 -33.36 19.97
C ALA A 58 16.45 -33.81 19.45
N LEU A 59 16.22 -33.76 18.14
CA LEU A 59 14.99 -34.17 17.48
C LEU A 59 15.26 -35.13 16.32
N ARG A 60 14.41 -36.16 16.18
CA ARG A 60 14.48 -37.09 15.04
C ARG A 60 14.06 -36.38 13.74
N PRO A 61 14.71 -36.64 12.60
CA PRO A 61 14.35 -36.03 11.31
C PRO A 61 12.90 -36.28 10.87
N SER A 62 12.29 -37.39 11.30
CA SER A 62 10.89 -37.72 11.03
C SER A 62 9.90 -36.74 11.66
N ALA A 63 10.30 -36.02 12.72
CA ALA A 63 9.47 -35.01 13.36
C ALA A 63 9.30 -33.74 12.50
N ARG A 64 10.18 -33.52 11.51
CA ARG A 64 10.16 -32.35 10.63
C ARG A 64 8.84 -32.20 9.89
N VAL A 65 8.30 -33.31 9.36
CA VAL A 65 7.04 -33.31 8.59
C VAL A 65 5.88 -32.81 9.43
N HIS A 66 5.81 -33.17 10.72
CA HIS A 66 4.75 -32.69 11.62
C HIS A 66 4.99 -31.29 12.16
N LEU A 67 6.26 -30.89 12.31
CA LEU A 67 6.66 -29.59 12.83
C LEU A 67 6.52 -28.48 11.78
N ASP A 68 6.68 -28.78 10.49
CA ASP A 68 6.42 -27.84 9.40
C ASP A 68 4.93 -27.43 9.35
N TRP A 69 4.01 -28.34 9.71
CA TRP A 69 2.58 -27.99 9.87
C TRP A 69 2.32 -27.09 11.08
N LEU A 70 3.07 -27.24 12.17
CA LEU A 70 2.98 -26.36 13.35
C LEU A 70 3.40 -24.92 13.02
N VAL A 71 4.34 -24.74 12.10
CA VAL A 71 4.75 -23.41 11.64
C VAL A 71 3.63 -22.70 10.86
N LEU A 72 2.81 -23.46 10.12
CA LEU A 72 1.64 -22.93 9.39
C LEU A 72 0.48 -22.51 10.30
N ILE A 73 0.44 -23.01 11.54
CA ILE A 73 -0.60 -22.64 12.52
C ILE A 73 -0.50 -21.16 12.89
N PHE A 74 0.69 -20.56 12.90
CA PHE A 74 0.88 -19.15 13.30
C PHE A 74 0.18 -18.15 12.34
N PRO A 75 0.39 -18.19 11.00
CA PRO A 75 -0.38 -17.39 10.06
C PRO A 75 -1.89 -17.62 10.16
N ILE A 76 -2.32 -18.86 10.37
CA ILE A 76 -3.75 -19.22 10.45
C ILE A 76 -4.39 -18.63 11.71
N LEU A 77 -3.79 -18.85 12.89
CA LEU A 77 -4.29 -18.31 14.15
C LEU A 77 -4.28 -16.78 14.14
N TYR A 78 -3.24 -16.15 13.60
CA TYR A 78 -3.20 -14.70 13.48
C TYR A 78 -4.28 -14.18 12.53
N SER A 79 -4.51 -14.84 11.40
CA SER A 79 -5.58 -14.49 10.47
C SER A 79 -6.95 -14.60 11.14
N VAL A 80 -7.23 -15.70 11.85
CA VAL A 80 -8.47 -15.89 12.61
C VAL A 80 -8.61 -14.85 13.72
N TYR A 81 -7.55 -14.54 14.46
CA TYR A 81 -7.55 -13.49 15.48
C TYR A 81 -7.84 -12.10 14.88
N PHE A 82 -7.19 -11.76 13.76
CA PHE A 82 -7.38 -10.48 13.10
C PHE A 82 -8.78 -10.35 12.51
N LEU A 83 -9.25 -11.37 11.77
CA LEU A 83 -10.61 -11.46 11.25
C LEU A 83 -11.65 -11.42 12.38
N SER A 84 -11.39 -12.08 13.51
CA SER A 84 -12.33 -12.07 14.64
C SER A 84 -12.38 -10.75 15.40
N SER A 85 -11.24 -10.08 15.56
CA SER A 85 -11.12 -8.85 16.33
C SER A 85 -11.55 -7.60 15.55
N GLU A 86 -11.28 -7.53 14.25
CA GLU A 86 -11.69 -6.39 13.40
C GLU A 86 -12.97 -6.67 12.60
N VAL A 87 -13.09 -7.82 11.93
CA VAL A 87 -14.18 -8.05 10.96
C VAL A 87 -15.44 -8.64 11.62
N LEU A 88 -15.33 -9.70 12.42
CA LEU A 88 -16.49 -10.36 13.05
C LEU A 88 -17.18 -9.51 14.11
N LYS A 89 -16.54 -8.48 14.65
CA LYS A 89 -17.23 -7.51 15.53
C LYS A 89 -18.09 -6.52 14.74
N GLU A 90 -17.72 -6.22 13.51
CA GLU A 90 -18.42 -5.27 12.64
C GLU A 90 -19.49 -5.95 11.78
N VAL A 91 -19.31 -7.21 11.39
CA VAL A 91 -20.26 -7.98 10.55
C VAL A 91 -21.67 -8.11 11.16
N PRO A 92 -21.88 -8.46 12.44
CA PRO A 92 -23.21 -8.53 13.03
C PRO A 92 -23.90 -7.16 13.08
N LYS A 93 -23.13 -6.09 13.30
CA LYS A 93 -23.62 -4.70 13.24
C LYS A 93 -23.97 -4.28 11.81
N ALA A 94 -23.17 -4.68 10.83
CA ALA A 94 -23.40 -4.46 9.40
C ALA A 94 -24.73 -5.07 8.94
N PHE A 95 -24.99 -6.33 9.34
CA PHE A 95 -26.22 -7.04 8.99
C PHE A 95 -27.45 -6.52 9.73
N ARG A 96 -27.32 -6.15 11.01
CA ARG A 96 -28.47 -5.64 11.80
C ARG A 96 -28.89 -4.21 11.45
N THR A 97 -27.95 -3.38 11.00
CA THR A 97 -28.16 -1.93 10.87
C THR A 97 -28.09 -1.46 9.41
N GLY A 98 -27.89 -2.39 8.47
CA GLY A 98 -27.75 -2.16 7.03
C GLY A 98 -26.40 -1.56 6.65
N GLY A 99 -25.92 -1.85 5.42
CA GLY A 99 -24.63 -1.32 4.92
C GLY A 99 -24.52 0.21 4.91
N LEU A 100 -25.65 0.92 4.97
CA LEU A 100 -25.73 2.38 5.03
C LEU A 100 -25.11 2.97 6.31
N THR A 101 -25.28 2.32 7.47
CA THR A 101 -24.71 2.85 8.72
C THR A 101 -23.19 2.68 8.80
N LEU A 102 -22.65 1.63 8.17
CA LEU A 102 -21.20 1.47 8.01
C LEU A 102 -20.61 2.55 7.10
N THR A 103 -21.23 2.82 5.95
CA THR A 103 -20.75 3.85 5.04
C THR A 103 -20.87 5.25 5.65
N LEU A 104 -21.95 5.52 6.39
CA LEU A 104 -22.12 6.77 7.14
C LEU A 104 -21.10 6.89 8.29
N GLY A 105 -20.80 5.81 9.01
CA GLY A 105 -19.77 5.80 10.04
C GLY A 105 -18.36 6.07 9.48
N GLN A 106 -18.06 5.52 8.31
CA GLN A 106 -16.82 5.81 7.59
C GLN A 106 -16.78 7.27 7.12
N ALA A 107 -17.89 7.79 6.60
CA ALA A 107 -17.99 9.19 6.20
C ALA A 107 -17.82 10.15 7.37
N LEU A 108 -18.32 9.80 8.56
CA LEU A 108 -18.16 10.59 9.78
C LEU A 108 -16.70 10.61 10.23
N LYS A 109 -16.02 9.46 10.26
CA LYS A 109 -14.57 9.40 10.53
C LYS A 109 -13.75 10.21 9.52
N ASP A 110 -14.12 10.15 8.24
CA ASP A 110 -13.51 10.97 7.20
C ASP A 110 -13.81 12.47 7.40
N GLY A 111 -14.99 12.83 7.91
CA GLY A 111 -15.34 14.20 8.30
C GLY A 111 -14.48 14.73 9.45
N GLU A 112 -14.39 13.99 10.55
CA GLU A 112 -13.52 14.32 11.69
C GLU A 112 -12.05 14.46 11.27
N TRP A 113 -11.61 13.60 10.35
CA TRP A 113 -10.28 13.70 9.76
C TRP A 113 -10.11 15.00 8.96
N ARG A 114 -11.07 15.35 8.08
CA ARG A 114 -11.02 16.59 7.28
C ARG A 114 -10.95 17.82 8.17
N GLU A 115 -11.80 17.91 9.19
CA GLU A 115 -11.83 19.05 10.10
C GLU A 115 -10.48 19.23 10.81
N ARG A 116 -9.94 18.15 11.38
CA ARG A 116 -8.63 18.17 12.04
C ARG A 116 -7.51 18.61 11.10
N VAL A 117 -7.51 18.12 9.86
CA VAL A 117 -6.50 18.44 8.86
C VAL A 117 -6.63 19.90 8.39
N ILE A 118 -7.85 20.38 8.14
CA ILE A 118 -8.11 21.78 7.77
C ILE A 118 -7.67 22.74 8.88
N ASP A 119 -8.04 22.45 10.13
CA ASP A 119 -7.61 23.25 11.29
C ASP A 119 -6.09 23.23 11.46
N GLY A 120 -5.46 22.07 11.26
CA GLY A 120 -4.01 21.90 11.28
C GLY A 120 -3.32 22.70 10.17
N MET A 121 -3.84 22.65 8.94
CA MET A 121 -3.34 23.40 7.79
C MET A 121 -3.43 24.89 8.05
N LYS A 122 -4.58 25.38 8.52
CA LYS A 122 -4.80 26.80 8.80
C LYS A 122 -3.83 27.35 9.84
N LYS A 123 -3.53 26.56 10.88
CA LYS A 123 -2.57 26.94 11.93
C LYS A 123 -1.12 26.89 11.46
N SER A 124 -0.80 25.97 10.55
CA SER A 124 0.59 25.73 10.13
C SER A 124 1.01 26.60 8.95
N VAL A 125 0.08 26.91 8.03
CA VAL A 125 0.32 27.66 6.80
C VAL A 125 -0.45 28.97 6.87
N THR A 126 0.20 30.01 7.39
CA THR A 126 -0.35 31.37 7.41
C THR A 126 -0.15 32.02 6.04
N ALA A 127 -1.05 31.73 5.10
CA ALA A 127 -1.03 32.27 3.75
C ALA A 127 -2.30 33.08 3.47
N THR A 128 -2.17 34.11 2.63
CA THR A 128 -3.30 34.88 2.09
C THR A 128 -4.09 34.07 1.06
N PRO A 129 -5.34 34.45 0.72
CA PRO A 129 -6.15 33.75 -0.28
C PRO A 129 -5.47 33.62 -1.65
N GLU A 130 -4.68 34.63 -2.07
CA GLU A 130 -3.94 34.58 -3.33
C GLU A 130 -2.74 33.61 -3.27
N GLU A 131 -2.03 33.58 -2.15
CA GLU A 131 -0.92 32.64 -1.92
C GLU A 131 -1.43 31.21 -1.87
N TRP A 132 -2.61 30.98 -1.27
CA TRP A 132 -3.27 29.68 -1.29
C TRP A 132 -3.61 29.22 -2.71
N LYS A 133 -4.11 30.10 -3.58
CA LYS A 133 -4.35 29.76 -5.00
C LYS A 133 -3.06 29.30 -5.68
N TRP A 134 -1.94 29.97 -5.40
CA TRP A 134 -0.64 29.57 -5.92
C TRP A 134 -0.20 28.21 -5.38
N ILE A 135 -0.26 27.99 -4.06
CA ILE A 135 0.06 26.71 -3.40
C ILE A 135 -0.76 25.56 -4.01
N LEU A 136 -2.08 25.74 -4.15
CA LEU A 136 -2.98 24.75 -4.74
C LEU A 136 -2.61 24.43 -6.20
N SER A 137 -2.32 25.46 -6.99
CA SER A 137 -1.93 25.27 -8.39
C SER A 137 -0.61 24.51 -8.53
N SER A 138 0.41 24.87 -7.72
CA SER A 138 1.70 24.19 -7.69
C SER A 138 1.54 22.74 -7.24
N PHE A 139 0.75 22.50 -6.19
CA PHE A 139 0.52 21.14 -5.70
C PHE A 139 -0.22 20.26 -6.72
N ARG A 140 -1.18 20.81 -7.47
CA ARG A 140 -1.85 20.08 -8.57
C ARG A 140 -0.87 19.67 -9.67
N ILE A 141 0.05 20.55 -10.04
CA ILE A 141 1.10 20.25 -11.04
C ILE A 141 2.00 19.12 -10.52
N ASP A 142 2.41 19.18 -9.26
CA ASP A 142 3.26 18.16 -8.65
C ASP A 142 2.55 16.81 -8.55
N LEU A 143 1.27 16.79 -8.16
CA LEU A 143 0.46 15.55 -8.15
C LEU A 143 0.34 14.91 -9.53
N LYS A 144 0.14 15.73 -10.57
CA LYS A 144 0.09 15.25 -11.95
C LYS A 144 1.44 14.67 -12.38
N THR A 145 2.53 15.35 -12.04
CA THR A 145 3.90 14.89 -12.29
C THR A 145 4.18 13.56 -11.58
N MET A 146 3.77 13.44 -10.32
CA MET A 146 3.87 12.18 -9.56
C MET A 146 3.10 11.04 -10.22
N GLN A 147 1.88 11.30 -10.72
CA GLN A 147 1.08 10.28 -11.40
C GLN A 147 1.79 9.75 -12.66
N TYR A 148 2.34 10.63 -13.49
CA TYR A 148 3.12 10.21 -14.66
C TYR A 148 4.38 9.45 -14.27
N ARG A 149 5.11 9.94 -13.26
CA ARG A 149 6.32 9.26 -12.75
C ARG A 149 6.02 7.87 -12.23
N THR A 150 4.92 7.67 -11.50
CA THR A 150 4.49 6.34 -11.03
C THR A 150 4.21 5.39 -12.19
N ARG A 151 3.51 5.85 -13.24
CA ARG A 151 3.25 5.02 -14.44
C ARG A 151 4.54 4.63 -15.13
N TYR A 152 5.45 5.58 -15.32
CA TYR A 152 6.76 5.35 -15.93
C TYR A 152 7.61 4.36 -15.10
N LEU A 153 7.72 4.57 -13.79
CA LEU A 153 8.46 3.68 -12.89
C LEU A 153 7.86 2.28 -12.85
N THR A 154 6.53 2.15 -12.94
CA THR A 154 5.86 0.85 -13.02
C THR A 154 6.26 0.11 -14.29
N ALA A 155 6.24 0.78 -15.45
CA ALA A 155 6.67 0.19 -16.71
C ALA A 155 8.15 -0.21 -16.69
N LEU A 156 9.01 0.69 -16.19
CA LEU A 156 10.45 0.43 -16.06
C LEU A 156 10.73 -0.75 -15.12
N ALA A 157 10.08 -0.80 -13.96
CA ALA A 157 10.22 -1.91 -13.02
C ALA A 157 9.73 -3.24 -13.62
N GLY A 158 8.68 -3.21 -14.45
CA GLY A 158 8.25 -4.37 -15.22
C GLY A 158 9.33 -4.88 -16.18
N ALA A 159 9.92 -3.97 -16.95
CA ALA A 159 11.00 -4.32 -17.88
C ALA A 159 12.23 -4.89 -17.14
N VAL A 160 12.65 -4.27 -16.04
CA VAL A 160 13.77 -4.75 -15.22
C VAL A 160 13.46 -6.11 -14.59
N PHE A 161 12.27 -6.28 -14.02
CA PHE A 161 11.87 -7.56 -13.43
C PHE A 161 11.83 -8.67 -14.47
N PHE A 162 11.30 -8.39 -15.66
CA PHE A 162 11.30 -9.33 -16.78
C PHE A 162 12.72 -9.76 -17.17
N LEU A 163 13.65 -8.80 -17.30
CA LEU A 163 15.06 -9.10 -17.60
C LEU A 163 15.73 -9.93 -16.48
N ILE A 164 15.41 -9.66 -15.22
CA ILE A 164 15.91 -10.46 -14.09
C ILE A 164 15.39 -11.89 -14.18
N MET A 165 14.10 -12.08 -14.48
CA MET A 165 13.50 -13.42 -14.63
C MET A 165 14.16 -14.18 -15.78
N GLN A 166 14.31 -13.56 -16.96
CA GLN A 166 15.02 -14.16 -18.08
C GLN A 166 16.49 -14.48 -17.74
N GLY A 167 17.15 -13.60 -16.98
CA GLY A 167 18.51 -13.83 -16.51
C GLY A 167 18.61 -15.04 -15.57
N ILE A 168 17.66 -15.20 -14.65
CA ILE A 168 17.58 -16.37 -13.76
C ILE A 168 17.42 -17.65 -14.59
N ASP A 169 16.50 -17.66 -15.56
CA ASP A 169 16.27 -18.82 -16.43
C ASP A 169 17.51 -19.19 -17.26
N SER A 170 18.27 -18.19 -17.71
CA SER A 170 19.51 -18.42 -18.44
C SER A 170 20.63 -19.03 -17.58
N LEU A 171 20.61 -18.77 -16.27
CA LEU A 171 21.62 -19.22 -15.31
C LEU A 171 21.30 -20.58 -14.68
N THR A 172 20.02 -20.92 -14.52
CA THR A 172 19.61 -22.19 -13.89
C THR A 172 19.82 -23.40 -14.78
N GLY A 173 20.02 -23.24 -16.09
CA GLY A 173 20.56 -24.29 -16.98
C GLY A 173 19.75 -25.59 -17.03
N GLU A 174 18.52 -25.60 -16.51
CA GLU A 174 17.65 -26.76 -16.66
C GLU A 174 17.28 -26.87 -18.15
N PRO A 175 17.48 -28.04 -18.80
CA PRO A 175 17.01 -28.21 -20.15
C PRO A 175 15.51 -27.90 -20.15
N PRO A 176 15.02 -27.02 -21.05
CA PRO A 176 13.63 -26.62 -21.02
C PRO A 176 12.80 -27.90 -21.10
N LYS A 177 11.93 -28.11 -20.09
CA LYS A 177 10.90 -29.17 -20.13
C LYS A 177 9.87 -28.75 -21.16
N VAL A 178 10.26 -28.86 -22.42
CA VAL A 178 9.40 -28.66 -23.57
C VAL A 178 8.53 -29.91 -23.69
N SER A 179 7.29 -29.83 -23.22
CA SER A 179 6.27 -30.79 -23.63
C SER A 179 5.65 -30.26 -24.91
N TRP A 180 5.86 -30.98 -26.00
CA TRP A 180 5.14 -30.76 -27.24
C TRP A 180 3.74 -31.32 -27.08
N GLU A 181 2.75 -30.44 -26.87
CA GLU A 181 1.34 -30.83 -26.81
C GLU A 181 0.71 -30.65 -28.19
N ARG A 182 0.09 -31.72 -28.70
CA ARG A 182 -0.59 -31.70 -29.99
C ARG A 182 -1.98 -31.09 -29.80
N ASN A 183 -2.14 -29.82 -30.12
CA ASN A 183 -3.45 -29.18 -30.17
C ASN A 183 -4.09 -29.43 -31.54
N SER A 184 -5.34 -29.92 -31.55
CA SER A 184 -6.06 -30.37 -32.76
C SER A 184 -6.29 -29.29 -33.81
N VAL A 185 -6.09 -28.02 -33.47
CA VAL A 185 -6.38 -26.86 -34.35
C VAL A 185 -5.12 -26.15 -34.86
N PHE A 186 -4.00 -26.18 -34.14
CA PHE A 186 -2.78 -25.42 -34.48
C PHE A 186 -1.50 -26.26 -34.61
N GLY A 187 -1.61 -27.60 -34.56
CA GLY A 187 -0.45 -28.48 -34.69
C GLY A 187 0.32 -28.67 -33.39
N TRP A 188 1.60 -29.00 -33.51
CA TRP A 188 2.51 -29.15 -32.37
C TRP A 188 2.84 -27.76 -31.82
N VAL A 189 2.34 -27.45 -30.62
CA VAL A 189 2.66 -26.20 -29.93
C VAL A 189 3.67 -26.51 -28.84
N GLU A 190 4.74 -25.71 -28.81
CA GLU A 190 5.74 -25.76 -27.76
C GLU A 190 5.09 -25.30 -26.44
N SER A 191 4.97 -26.18 -25.45
CA SER A 191 4.41 -25.85 -24.14
C SER A 191 5.54 -25.86 -23.11
N THR A 192 5.87 -24.68 -22.59
CA THR A 192 6.83 -24.44 -21.51
C THR A 192 6.07 -24.33 -20.18
N ASN A 193 6.21 -25.34 -19.31
CA ASN A 193 5.55 -25.38 -18.00
C ASN A 193 6.01 -24.26 -17.02
N THR A 194 7.07 -23.54 -17.35
CA THR A 194 7.65 -22.45 -16.55
C THR A 194 6.97 -21.09 -16.76
N ASP A 195 6.27 -20.87 -17.87
CA ASP A 195 5.91 -19.51 -18.30
C ASP A 195 4.75 -18.91 -17.49
N LEU A 196 3.72 -19.69 -17.16
CA LEU A 196 2.54 -19.15 -16.47
C LEU A 196 2.90 -18.58 -15.10
N SER A 197 3.77 -19.26 -14.34
CA SER A 197 4.17 -18.82 -13.00
C SER A 197 4.95 -17.50 -13.01
N GLN A 198 5.80 -17.31 -14.02
CA GLN A 198 6.60 -16.09 -14.21
C GLN A 198 5.74 -14.94 -14.71
N PHE A 199 4.83 -15.20 -15.65
CA PHE A 199 3.86 -14.20 -16.13
C PHE A 199 2.91 -13.77 -15.01
N VAL A 200 2.43 -14.70 -14.19
CA VAL A 200 1.60 -14.40 -13.01
C VAL A 200 2.40 -13.61 -11.97
N GLY A 201 3.66 -13.99 -11.72
CA GLY A 201 4.56 -13.26 -10.82
C GLY A 201 4.83 -11.83 -11.27
N LEU A 202 5.14 -11.63 -12.56
CA LEU A 202 5.33 -10.31 -13.18
C LEU A 202 4.04 -9.47 -13.11
N ALA A 203 2.89 -10.07 -13.46
CA ALA A 203 1.60 -9.37 -13.43
C ALA A 203 1.24 -8.94 -12.00
N LEU A 204 1.43 -9.81 -11.00
CA LEU A 204 1.21 -9.48 -9.59
C LEU A 204 2.19 -8.41 -9.11
N PHE A 205 3.46 -8.50 -9.45
CA PHE A 205 4.47 -7.50 -9.08
C PHE A 205 4.12 -6.12 -9.65
N LEU A 206 3.79 -6.05 -10.94
CA LEU A 206 3.37 -4.82 -11.62
C LEU A 206 2.10 -4.23 -11.00
N LEU A 207 1.10 -5.08 -10.73
CA LEU A 207 -0.15 -4.67 -10.09
C LEU A 207 0.12 -4.08 -8.70
N LEU A 208 0.90 -4.76 -7.86
CA LEU A 208 1.21 -4.32 -6.51
C LEU A 208 2.01 -3.01 -6.52
N LEU A 209 2.98 -2.87 -7.43
CA LEU A 209 3.77 -1.66 -7.57
C LEU A 209 2.90 -0.47 -8.03
N TYR A 210 2.03 -0.71 -9.01
CA TYR A 210 1.07 0.30 -9.47
C TYR A 210 0.11 0.75 -8.37
N LEU A 211 -0.49 -0.21 -7.66
CA LEU A 211 -1.41 0.05 -6.55
C LEU A 211 -0.73 0.82 -5.42
N SER A 212 0.51 0.46 -5.07
CA SER A 212 1.32 1.16 -4.06
C SER A 212 1.54 2.64 -4.43
N GLY A 213 1.90 2.91 -5.69
CA GLY A 213 2.06 4.28 -6.18
C GLY A 213 0.75 5.07 -6.22
N MET A 214 -0.34 4.42 -6.67
CA MET A 214 -1.67 5.02 -6.71
C MET A 214 -2.23 5.35 -5.32
N GLN A 215 -1.97 4.51 -4.31
CA GLN A 215 -2.38 4.76 -2.93
C GLN A 215 -1.76 6.06 -2.40
N THR A 216 -0.48 6.31 -2.70
CA THR A 216 0.19 7.56 -2.30
C THR A 216 -0.44 8.76 -3.01
N TYR A 217 -0.73 8.66 -4.32
CA TYR A 217 -1.42 9.71 -5.07
C TYR A 217 -2.80 10.02 -4.49
N HIS A 218 -3.62 9.00 -4.21
CA HIS A 218 -4.95 9.19 -3.64
C HIS A 218 -4.91 9.83 -2.25
N SER A 219 -3.97 9.42 -1.41
CA SER A 219 -3.75 10.03 -0.09
C SER A 219 -3.45 11.53 -0.24
N LEU A 220 -2.46 11.90 -1.07
CA LEU A 220 -2.10 13.31 -1.28
C LEU A 220 -3.23 14.14 -1.91
N LYS A 221 -4.00 13.55 -2.83
CA LYS A 221 -5.18 14.20 -3.43
C LYS A 221 -6.24 14.55 -2.38
N ARG A 222 -6.39 13.76 -1.30
CA ARG A 222 -7.31 14.12 -0.20
C ARG A 222 -6.88 15.39 0.52
N TYR A 223 -5.57 15.61 0.70
CA TYR A 223 -5.05 16.85 1.29
C TYR A 223 -5.29 18.05 0.37
N LEU A 224 -5.14 17.88 -0.95
CA LEU A 224 -5.52 18.91 -1.93
C LEU A 224 -7.00 19.31 -1.77
N ASN A 225 -7.90 18.34 -1.69
CA ASN A 225 -9.33 18.62 -1.51
C ASN A 225 -9.61 19.40 -0.21
N CYS A 226 -8.88 19.10 0.88
CA CYS A 226 -9.02 19.83 2.15
C CYS A 226 -8.54 21.28 2.02
N ALA A 227 -7.43 21.50 1.33
CA ALA A 227 -6.91 22.84 1.08
C ALA A 227 -7.85 23.65 0.16
N GLU A 228 -8.47 23.02 -0.84
CA GLU A 228 -9.49 23.67 -1.69
C GLU A 228 -10.73 24.10 -0.89
N LEU A 229 -11.19 23.25 0.05
CA LEU A 229 -12.30 23.58 0.94
C LEU A 229 -11.97 24.75 1.88
N LEU A 230 -10.73 24.83 2.35
CA LEU A 230 -10.26 25.94 3.20
C LEU A 230 -10.37 27.28 2.45
N VAL A 231 -9.87 27.35 1.21
CA VAL A 231 -9.94 28.57 0.38
C VAL A 231 -11.39 28.94 0.06
N PHE A 232 -12.23 27.95 -0.25
CA PHE A 232 -13.63 28.18 -0.53
C PHE A 232 -14.35 28.79 0.68
N LYS A 233 -14.12 28.25 1.88
CA LYS A 233 -14.71 28.74 3.13
C LYS A 233 -14.28 30.18 3.43
N GLU A 234 -12.99 30.49 3.30
CA GLU A 234 -12.49 31.86 3.54
C GLU A 234 -13.05 32.88 2.55
N THR A 235 -13.22 32.48 1.28
CA THR A 235 -13.83 33.34 0.25
C THR A 235 -15.31 33.59 0.56
N TYR A 236 -16.04 32.55 0.97
CA TYR A 236 -17.47 32.65 1.31
C TYR A 236 -17.72 33.51 2.55
N ASP A 237 -16.94 33.30 3.62
CA ASP A 237 -17.05 34.06 4.86
C ASP A 237 -16.72 35.55 4.63
N SER A 238 -15.79 35.85 3.72
CA SER A 238 -15.47 37.23 3.33
C SER A 238 -16.59 37.91 2.55
N SER A 239 -17.39 37.16 1.78
CA SER A 239 -18.50 37.70 0.99
C SER A 239 -19.82 37.88 1.75
N ASN A 240 -19.98 37.22 2.89
CA ASN A 240 -21.18 37.29 3.74
C ASN A 240 -20.98 38.11 5.02
N GLY A 241 -19.77 38.63 5.24
CA GLY A 241 -19.40 39.49 6.37
C GLY A 241 -19.50 40.99 6.07
N GLU A 242 -19.93 41.37 4.87
CA GLU A 242 -20.37 42.73 4.48
C GLU A 242 -21.90 42.79 4.42
#